data_AF-A0A498EZ00-F1
#
_entry.id   AF-A0A498EZ00-F1
#
_cell.length_a   1.000
_cell.length_b   1.000
_cell.length_c   1.000
_cell.angle_alpha   90.00
_cell.angle_beta   90.00
_cell.angle_gamma   90.00
#
_symmetry.space_group_name_H-M   'P 1'
#
loop_
_entity.id
_entity.type
_entity.pdbx_description
1 polymer ?
#
loop_
_entity_poly.entity_id
_entity_poly.type
_entity_poly.pdbx_seq_one_letter_code
_entity_poly.pdbx_strand_id
1 'polypeptide(L)'
;MSLAPSRKAGDTVETTLLQVHTELRHVSDHEHEHHDALTTELLTPSRELPFVGICLLEPGTVVEIKSAMVVYGEAQRRGRFLLRRSQHDHLLEE
;
A
#
# COMPACT_ATOMS: atom_id res chain seq x y z
N MET A 1 -10.30 10.50 19.89
CA MET A 1 -10.97 9.21 19.57
C MET A 1 -9.89 8.23 19.09
N SER A 2 -9.91 6.98 19.54
CA SER A 2 -9.01 5.94 19.04
C SER A 2 -9.40 5.59 17.59
N LEU A 3 -8.41 5.50 16.69
CA LEU A 3 -8.62 4.97 15.33
C LEU A 3 -9.22 3.55 15.39
N ALA A 4 -10.02 3.21 14.37
CA ALA A 4 -10.53 1.85 14.20
C ALA A 4 -9.35 0.86 14.04
N PRO A 5 -9.44 -0.38 14.54
CA PRO A 5 -8.36 -1.37 14.43
C PRO A 5 -7.87 -1.61 13.00
N SER A 6 -8.77 -1.58 12.02
CA SER A 6 -8.43 -1.75 10.60
C SER A 6 -7.57 -0.60 10.08
N ARG A 7 -7.90 0.63 10.49
CA ARG A 7 -7.14 1.82 10.12
C ARG A 7 -5.74 1.76 10.71
N LYS A 8 -5.63 1.45 12.02
CA LYS A 8 -4.33 1.28 12.68
C LYS A 8 -3.45 0.23 11.99
N ALA A 9 -4.03 -0.90 11.58
CA ALA A 9 -3.30 -1.95 10.89
C ALA A 9 -2.85 -1.51 9.49
N GLY A 10 -3.69 -0.79 8.75
CA GLY A 10 -3.33 -0.12 7.50
C GLY A 10 -2.13 0.80 7.67
N ASP A 11 -2.26 1.79 8.55
CA ASP A 11 -1.21 2.77 8.83
C ASP A 11 0.10 2.10 9.28
N THR A 12 0.02 1.02 10.06
CA THR A 12 1.20 0.25 10.51
C THR A 12 1.90 -0.45 9.36
N VAL A 13 1.15 -1.11 8.46
CA VAL A 13 1.72 -1.81 7.30
C VAL A 13 2.35 -0.83 6.35
N GLU A 14 1.67 0.28 6.06
CA GLU A 14 2.18 1.37 5.22
C GLU A 14 3.51 1.91 5.78
N THR A 15 3.52 2.31 7.05
CA THR A 15 4.74 2.80 7.72
C THR A 15 5.86 1.76 7.69
N THR A 16 5.56 0.49 7.96
CA THR A 16 6.56 -0.59 7.96
C THR A 16 7.16 -0.77 6.57
N LEU A 17 6.33 -0.78 5.53
CA LEU A 17 6.76 -0.96 4.15
C LEU A 17 7.68 0.18 3.72
N LEU A 18 7.32 1.43 4.03
CA LEU A 18 8.12 2.63 3.74
C LEU A 18 9.44 2.69 4.53
N GLN A 19 9.49 2.10 5.72
CA GLN A 19 10.72 1.99 6.50
C GLN A 19 11.72 0.97 5.94
N VAL A 20 11.21 -0.10 5.34
CA VAL A 20 12.03 -1.20 4.80
C VAL A 20 12.47 -0.93 3.37
N HIS A 21 11.61 -0.31 2.56
CA HIS A 21 11.85 -0.06 1.14
C HIS A 21 12.14 1.43 0.91
N THR A 22 13.40 1.81 1.01
CA THR A 22 13.86 3.20 0.86
C THR A 22 13.64 3.76 -0.54
N GLU A 23 13.40 2.90 -1.53
CA GLU A 23 13.02 3.26 -2.89
C GLU A 23 11.62 3.87 -2.97
N LEU A 24 10.82 3.81 -1.89
CA LEU A 24 9.48 4.37 -1.81
C LEU A 24 9.46 5.60 -0.89
N ARG A 25 9.16 6.77 -1.46
CA ARG A 25 8.93 8.01 -0.72
C ARG A 25 7.45 8.12 -0.37
N HIS A 26 7.15 8.32 0.91
CA HIS A 26 5.78 8.63 1.38
C HIS A 26 5.21 9.88 0.70
N VAL A 27 3.95 9.77 0.27
CA VAL A 27 3.12 10.87 -0.22
C VAL A 27 1.92 10.98 0.71
N SER A 28 1.73 12.15 1.33
CA SER A 28 0.59 12.35 2.24
C SER A 28 -0.70 12.60 1.47
N ASP A 29 -1.84 12.28 2.08
CA ASP A 29 -3.20 12.61 1.57
C ASP A 29 -3.37 14.10 1.20
N HIS A 30 -2.58 15.02 1.78
CA HIS A 30 -2.60 16.45 1.46
C HIS A 30 -1.87 16.80 0.15
N GLU A 31 -0.90 15.99 -0.26
CA GLU A 31 -0.15 16.11 -1.52
C GLU A 31 -0.92 15.39 -2.64
N HIS A 32 -1.43 14.19 -2.36
CA HIS A 32 -2.22 13.41 -3.31
C HIS A 32 -3.18 12.44 -2.61
N GLU A 33 -4.46 12.39 -3.02
CA GLU A 33 -5.50 11.58 -2.35
C GLU A 33 -5.46 10.09 -2.75
N HIS A 34 -4.74 9.75 -3.81
CA HIS A 34 -4.92 8.48 -4.53
C HIS A 34 -3.70 7.57 -4.59
N HIS A 35 -2.57 7.99 -4.02
CA HIS A 35 -1.38 7.15 -3.86
C HIS A 35 -0.66 7.47 -2.55
N ASP A 36 -0.17 6.43 -1.87
CA ASP A 36 0.53 6.54 -0.59
C ASP A 36 2.05 6.75 -0.77
N ALA A 37 2.60 6.41 -1.94
CA ALA A 37 4.03 6.48 -2.19
C ALA A 37 4.40 6.77 -3.66
N LEU A 38 5.60 7.31 -3.82
CA LEU A 38 6.28 7.50 -5.11
C LEU A 38 7.58 6.71 -5.11
N THR A 39 7.80 5.94 -6.16
CA THR A 39 9.06 5.23 -6.38
C THR A 39 10.16 6.23 -6.77
N THR A 40 11.25 6.34 -6.01
CA THR A 40 12.35 7.30 -6.27
C THR A 40 13.57 6.65 -6.91
N GLU A 41 13.70 5.33 -6.78
CA GLU A 41 14.79 4.53 -7.35
C GLU A 41 14.21 3.25 -7.97
N LEU A 42 15.00 2.52 -8.76
CA LEU A 42 14.51 1.27 -9.37
C LEU A 42 14.18 0.23 -8.28
N LEU A 43 12.90 -0.10 -8.14
CA LEU A 43 12.44 -1.13 -7.21
C LEU A 43 12.20 -2.45 -7.95
N THR A 44 12.86 -3.50 -7.47
CA THR A 44 12.83 -4.84 -8.08
C THR A 44 12.21 -5.86 -7.13
N PRO A 45 11.54 -6.90 -7.65
CA PRO A 45 10.93 -7.92 -6.81
C PRO A 45 11.99 -8.68 -6.01
N SER A 46 11.65 -8.99 -4.77
CA SER A 46 12.47 -9.79 -3.88
C SER A 46 11.66 -10.90 -3.22
N ARG A 47 12.29 -11.71 -2.36
CA ARG A 47 11.57 -12.71 -1.57
C ARG A 47 10.65 -12.08 -0.53
N GLU A 48 10.98 -10.88 -0.07
CA GLU A 48 10.25 -10.16 0.98
C GLU A 48 9.20 -9.21 0.39
N LEU A 49 9.43 -8.73 -0.84
CA LEU A 49 8.49 -7.95 -1.63
C LEU A 49 8.32 -8.58 -3.04
N PRO A 50 7.58 -9.69 -3.15
CA PRO A 50 7.40 -10.35 -4.44
C PRO A 50 6.43 -9.57 -5.33
N PHE A 51 6.77 -9.44 -6.61
CA PHE A 51 5.83 -8.97 -7.63
C PHE A 51 5.25 -10.16 -8.37
N VAL A 52 3.93 -10.16 -8.57
CA VAL A 52 3.21 -11.31 -9.17
C VAL A 52 2.92 -11.09 -10.66
N GLY A 53 2.73 -9.85 -11.10
CA GLY A 53 2.42 -9.50 -12.49
C GLY A 53 3.21 -8.33 -13.05
N ILE A 54 4.20 -7.84 -12.30
CA ILE A 54 5.03 -6.68 -12.64
C ILE A 54 6.49 -7.10 -12.49
N CYS A 55 7.38 -6.65 -13.38
CA CYS A 55 8.79 -7.05 -13.36
C CYS A 55 9.65 -6.09 -12.51
N LEU A 56 9.32 -4.81 -12.51
CA LEU A 56 10.02 -3.74 -11.80
C LEU A 56 9.08 -2.53 -11.66
N LEU A 57 9.41 -1.63 -10.75
CA LEU A 57 8.83 -0.28 -10.70
C LEU A 57 9.96 0.72 -10.96
N GLU A 58 9.74 1.63 -11.91
CA GLU A 58 10.72 2.63 -12.29
C GLU A 58 10.60 3.90 -11.42
N PRO A 59 11.65 4.72 -11.33
CA PRO A 59 11.54 6.02 -10.68
C PRO A 59 10.40 6.85 -11.29
N GLY A 60 9.54 7.40 -10.45
CA GLY A 60 8.33 8.13 -10.84
C GLY A 60 7.05 7.31 -10.79
N THR A 61 7.10 5.98 -10.64
CA THR A 61 5.88 5.17 -10.52
C THR A 61 5.17 5.44 -9.19
N VAL A 62 3.89 5.82 -9.26
CA VAL A 62 3.00 5.99 -8.09
C VAL A 62 2.55 4.63 -7.55
N VAL A 63 2.45 4.53 -6.23
CA VAL A 63 2.14 3.27 -5.54
C VAL A 63 1.10 3.52 -4.45
N GLU A 64 0.02 2.75 -4.50
CA GLU A 64 -0.96 2.65 -3.42
C GLU A 64 -0.68 1.39 -2.58
N ILE A 65 -0.63 1.54 -1.26
CA ILE A 65 -0.32 0.50 -0.31
C ILE A 65 -1.61 0.02 0.36
N LYS A 66 -1.98 -1.24 0.10
CA LYS A 66 -3.12 -1.89 0.74
C LYS A 66 -2.68 -3.07 1.57
N SER A 67 -3.20 -3.15 2.80
CA SER A 67 -3.01 -4.31 3.67
C SER A 67 -4.26 -5.17 3.75
N ALA A 68 -4.05 -6.45 4.03
CA ALA A 68 -5.12 -7.38 4.38
C ALA A 68 -4.76 -8.14 5.64
N MET A 69 -5.75 -8.29 6.52
CA MET A 69 -5.61 -9.04 7.76
C MET A 69 -6.29 -10.38 7.60
N VAL A 70 -5.57 -11.45 7.97
CA VAL A 70 -6.12 -12.81 8.00
C VAL A 70 -7.19 -12.93 9.09
N VAL A 71 -6.98 -12.24 10.22
CA VAL A 71 -7.91 -12.19 11.36
C VAL A 71 -8.07 -10.74 11.78
N TYR A 72 -9.31 -10.24 11.69
CA TYR A 72 -9.69 -8.89 12.10
C TYR A 72 -10.36 -8.84 13.49
N GLY A 73 -10.83 -9.99 14.01
CA GLY A 73 -11.48 -10.12 15.32
C GLY A 73 -11.82 -11.57 15.66
N GLU A 74 -12.41 -11.80 16.84
CA GLU A 74 -12.59 -13.14 17.46
C GLU A 74 -13.54 -14.09 16.70
N ALA A 75 -14.39 -13.58 15.80
CA ALA A 75 -15.38 -14.36 15.07
C ALA A 75 -15.44 -14.01 13.58
N GLN A 76 -14.41 -14.32 12.77
CA GLN A 76 -14.47 -14.11 11.31
C GLN A 76 -13.84 -15.20 10.43
N ARG A 77 -14.44 -15.36 9.24
CA ARG A 77 -14.11 -16.28 8.14
C ARG A 77 -13.38 -15.51 7.02
N ARG A 78 -12.20 -16.00 6.60
CA ARG A 78 -11.26 -15.54 5.52
C ARG A 78 -10.99 -14.02 5.44
N GLY A 79 -9.72 -13.66 5.24
CA GLY A 79 -9.27 -12.26 5.21
C GLY A 79 -10.06 -11.39 4.22
N ARG A 80 -10.27 -10.12 4.58
CA ARG A 80 -10.96 -9.11 3.76
C ARG A 80 -9.96 -8.07 3.27
N PHE A 81 -10.00 -7.76 1.98
CA PHE A 81 -9.33 -6.60 1.38
C PHE A 81 -10.35 -5.46 1.29
N LEU A 82 -9.96 -4.24 1.68
CA LEU A 82 -10.73 -3.05 1.37
C LEU A 82 -10.11 -2.37 0.15
N LEU A 83 -10.65 -2.65 -1.03
CA LEU A 83 -10.30 -1.94 -2.26
C LEU A 83 -11.26 -0.77 -2.43
N ARG A 84 -10.75 0.48 -2.48
CA ARG A 84 -11.57 1.63 -2.88
C ARG A 84 -11.52 1.73 -4.41
N ARG A 85 -12.66 1.51 -5.04
CA ARG A 85 -12.74 1.43 -6.51
C ARG A 85 -12.31 2.72 -7.20
N SER A 86 -12.66 3.88 -6.64
CA SER A 86 -12.26 5.19 -7.17
C SER A 86 -10.74 5.39 -7.20
N GLN A 87 -10.01 4.90 -6.17
CA GLN A 87 -8.54 4.96 -6.16
C GLN A 87 -7.95 4.07 -7.26
N HIS A 88 -8.50 2.86 -7.44
CA HIS A 88 -8.05 1.96 -8.50
C HIS A 88 -8.28 2.55 -9.89
N ASP A 89 -9.47 3.11 -10.14
CA ASP A 89 -9.82 3.67 -11.44
C ASP A 89 -8.91 4.87 -11.79
N HIS A 90 -8.57 5.72 -10.80
CA HIS A 90 -7.63 6.83 -11.00
C HIS A 90 -6.21 6.36 -11.32
N LEU A 91 -5.70 5.33 -10.64
CA LEU A 91 -4.36 4.78 -10.91
C LEU A 91 -4.22 4.13 -12.29
N LEU A 92 -5.31 3.85 -12.99
CA LEU A 92 -5.26 3.37 -14.38
C LEU A 92 -5.13 4.49 -15.41
N GLU A 93 -5.37 5.73 -15.01
CA GLU A 93 -5.34 6.92 -15.86
C GLU A 93 -4.01 7.69 -15.80
N GLU A 94 -3.16 7.36 -14.83
CA GLU A 94 -1.79 7.87 -14.64
C GLU A 94 -0.75 6.98 -15.33
#